data_AF-A0A918G761-F1
#
_entry.id   AF-A0A918G761-F1
#
_cell.length_a   1.000
_cell.length_b   1.000
_cell.length_c   1.000
_cell.angle_alpha   90.00
_cell.angle_beta   90.00
_cell.angle_gamma   90.00
#
_symmetry.space_group_name_H-M   'P 1'
#
loop_
_entity.id
_entity.type
_entity.pdbx_description
1 polymer ?
#
loop_
_entity_poly.entity_id
_entity_poly.type
_entity_poly.pdbx_seq_one_letter_code
_entity_poly.pdbx_strand_id
1 'polypeptide(L)'
;MLLRGFVLVVPRCMMADRRRVRGAGRATRFGDLDVPSKKALIRRPSPRLAEGLVTHVEREKVDVELALRQWEAYAEALRTHGWETVEVDPADDCPDSVFVEDTVVMYKNVALIARSGAESRRDETLGVEEAVARLGCSVNWIWEPGTLDGGDVLKVGDTIHVGRGGRTNAVGVQQVRAAFEPLGARVVAVPVSKVLHLKSAVTALPDGTVIGHIPHLDRPSLFPRFLSVPEESGSHVVLLGGPRLLMAASAPKTAELLADLGHEPVVVDIGEFEKLEGCVTCLSVRLRDLYV
;
A
#
# COMPACT_ATOMS: atom_id res chain seq x y z
N MET A 1 -19.10 45.53 -1.01
CA MET A 1 -20.33 45.25 -0.21
C MET A 1 -20.77 43.84 -0.58
N LEU A 2 -20.76 42.79 0.24
CA LEU A 2 -20.49 42.58 1.66
C LEU A 2 -19.63 41.31 1.79
N LEU A 3 -18.62 41.35 2.65
CA LEU A 3 -17.96 40.17 3.21
C LEU A 3 -18.86 39.62 4.33
N ARG A 4 -19.21 38.32 4.30
CA ARG A 4 -19.82 37.63 5.44
C ARG A 4 -18.78 36.71 6.07
N GLY A 5 -18.20 37.17 7.18
CA GLY A 5 -17.39 36.34 8.07
C GLY A 5 -18.28 35.43 8.90
N PHE A 6 -17.90 34.16 9.00
CA PHE A 6 -18.45 33.23 9.98
C PHE A 6 -17.56 33.25 11.21
N VAL A 7 -18.15 33.66 12.34
CA VAL A 7 -17.56 33.61 13.68
C VAL A 7 -17.88 32.24 14.25
N LEU A 8 -16.84 31.43 14.52
CA LEU A 8 -16.97 30.19 15.28
C LEU A 8 -17.02 30.53 16.78
N VAL A 9 -18.18 30.33 17.40
CA VAL A 9 -18.38 30.48 18.84
C VAL A 9 -17.89 29.22 19.55
N VAL A 10 -16.86 29.36 20.38
CA VAL A 10 -16.39 28.31 21.31
C VAL A 10 -16.96 28.60 22.69
N PRO A 11 -17.73 27.69 23.33
CA PRO A 11 -18.10 27.87 24.72
C PRO A 11 -16.92 27.51 25.62
N ARG A 12 -16.55 28.44 26.50
CA ARG A 12 -15.49 28.30 27.50
C ARG A 12 -16.10 27.97 28.86
N CYS A 13 -15.44 27.04 29.56
CA CYS A 13 -15.34 26.93 31.02
C CYS A 13 -16.40 26.12 31.79
N MET A 14 -15.95 25.06 32.47
CA MET A 14 -16.03 25.00 33.94
C MET A 14 -15.05 23.94 34.51
N MET A 15 -14.06 24.41 35.27
CA MET A 15 -13.31 23.61 36.24
C MET A 15 -14.21 23.32 37.44
N ALA A 16 -14.21 22.08 37.93
CA ALA A 16 -14.70 21.77 39.27
C ALA A 16 -13.89 20.63 39.92
N ASP A 17 -13.19 21.04 40.97
CA ASP A 17 -12.93 20.43 42.28
C ASP A 17 -12.57 18.93 42.43
N ARG A 18 -11.44 18.73 43.12
CA ARG A 18 -10.86 17.45 43.55
C ARG A 18 -11.51 17.02 44.87
N ARG A 19 -12.21 15.89 44.89
CA ARG A 19 -12.44 15.13 46.15
C ARG A 19 -12.06 13.66 46.00
N ARG A 20 -11.10 13.25 46.83
CA ARG A 20 -10.68 11.86 47.05
C ARG A 20 -11.84 11.06 47.64
N VAL A 21 -12.23 9.99 46.98
CA VAL A 21 -12.93 8.86 47.59
C VAL A 21 -12.01 7.65 47.46
N ARG A 22 -11.59 7.10 48.61
CA ARG A 22 -10.88 5.82 48.70
C ARG A 22 -11.91 4.71 48.55
N GLY A 23 -11.90 4.02 47.41
CA GLY A 23 -12.65 2.79 47.18
C GLY A 23 -11.68 1.71 46.72
N ALA A 24 -11.69 0.56 47.41
CA ALA A 24 -10.92 -0.62 47.06
C ALA A 24 -11.40 -1.15 45.69
N GLY A 25 -10.64 -0.85 44.64
CA GLY A 25 -10.88 -1.28 43.27
C GLY A 25 -9.95 -2.43 42.91
N ARG A 26 -10.55 -3.59 42.68
CA ARG A 26 -9.98 -4.76 41.98
C ARG A 26 -9.05 -4.30 40.86
N ALA A 27 -7.82 -4.81 40.81
CA ALA A 27 -6.88 -4.55 39.73
C ALA A 27 -7.53 -4.93 38.39
N THR A 28 -8.02 -3.91 37.67
CA THR A 28 -8.35 -4.03 36.26
C THR A 28 -7.03 -4.35 35.57
N ARG A 29 -6.94 -5.58 35.03
CA ARG A 29 -5.92 -5.92 34.04
C ARG A 29 -5.86 -4.74 33.06
N PHE A 30 -4.66 -4.22 32.81
CA PHE A 30 -4.42 -3.45 31.59
C PHE A 30 -4.86 -4.36 30.45
N GLY A 31 -6.08 -4.13 29.98
CA GLY A 31 -6.67 -4.83 28.84
C GLY A 31 -5.76 -4.58 27.65
N ASP A 32 -5.63 -5.62 26.84
CA ASP A 32 -4.85 -5.68 25.61
C ASP A 32 -4.71 -4.31 24.96
N LEU A 33 -3.48 -3.78 24.95
CA LEU A 33 -3.13 -2.65 24.09
C LEU A 33 -3.49 -3.10 22.67
N ASP A 34 -4.48 -2.44 22.07
CA ASP A 34 -4.97 -2.64 20.70
C ASP A 34 -3.87 -3.22 19.84
N VAL A 35 -3.90 -4.53 19.60
CA VAL A 35 -3.04 -5.12 18.58
C VAL A 35 -3.64 -4.59 17.28
N PRO A 36 -2.92 -3.71 16.57
CA PRO A 36 -3.52 -3.07 15.42
C PRO A 36 -3.90 -4.15 14.42
N SER A 37 -5.14 -4.10 13.93
CA SER A 37 -5.66 -5.15 13.06
C SER A 37 -4.72 -5.33 11.86
N LYS A 38 -4.29 -6.57 11.59
CA LYS A 38 -3.52 -6.91 10.39
C LYS A 38 -4.46 -7.46 9.34
N LYS A 39 -5.05 -6.59 8.53
CA LYS A 39 -5.89 -7.01 7.41
C LYS A 39 -5.18 -6.75 6.09
N ALA A 40 -5.33 -7.65 5.14
CA ALA A 40 -4.82 -7.49 3.78
C ALA A 40 -5.99 -7.65 2.80
N LEU A 41 -6.34 -6.57 2.08
CA LEU A 41 -7.22 -6.73 0.93
C LEU A 41 -6.48 -7.50 -0.14
N ILE A 42 -7.13 -8.51 -0.70
CA ILE A 42 -6.65 -9.27 -1.86
C ILE A 42 -7.80 -9.37 -2.87
N ARG A 43 -7.48 -9.58 -4.14
CA ARG A 43 -8.48 -9.92 -5.15
C ARG A 43 -7.96 -11.08 -5.97
N ARG A 44 -8.83 -12.07 -6.23
CA ARG A 44 -8.51 -13.21 -7.08
C ARG A 44 -8.15 -12.75 -8.51
N PRO A 45 -7.22 -13.42 -9.21
CA PRO A 45 -6.96 -13.15 -10.62
C PRO A 45 -8.19 -13.30 -11.50
N SER A 46 -8.38 -12.34 -12.41
CA SER A 46 -9.41 -12.42 -13.45
C SER A 46 -9.15 -13.62 -14.37
N PRO A 47 -10.20 -14.29 -14.90
CA PRO A 47 -10.05 -15.29 -15.96
C PRO A 47 -9.40 -14.71 -17.24
N ARG A 48 -9.40 -13.38 -17.39
CA ARG A 48 -8.79 -12.64 -18.50
C ARG A 48 -7.38 -12.13 -18.18
N LEU A 49 -6.73 -12.58 -17.10
CA LEU A 49 -5.40 -12.13 -16.67
C LEU A 49 -4.36 -12.06 -17.82
N ALA A 50 -4.39 -13.00 -18.76
CA ALA A 50 -3.47 -13.03 -19.90
C ALA A 50 -3.60 -11.81 -20.85
N GLU A 51 -4.68 -11.03 -20.74
CA GLU A 51 -4.90 -9.78 -21.47
C GLU A 51 -4.35 -8.54 -20.74
N GLY A 52 -3.84 -8.71 -19.50
CA GLY A 52 -3.35 -7.64 -18.61
C GLY A 52 -2.27 -6.76 -19.23
N LEU A 53 -2.22 -5.49 -18.81
CA LEU A 53 -1.38 -4.48 -19.42
C LEU A 53 0.12 -4.78 -19.27
N VAL A 54 0.87 -4.51 -20.34
CA VAL A 54 2.34 -4.55 -20.38
C VAL A 54 2.81 -3.29 -21.11
N THR A 55 3.74 -2.54 -20.52
CA THR A 55 4.21 -1.22 -20.99
C THR A 55 5.74 -1.13 -21.10
N HIS A 56 6.49 -1.74 -20.18
CA HIS A 56 7.95 -1.64 -20.03
C HIS A 56 8.70 -2.94 -20.31
N VAL A 57 8.02 -4.10 -20.35
CA VAL A 57 8.62 -5.40 -20.66
C VAL A 57 8.11 -5.98 -21.97
N GLU A 58 8.80 -6.99 -22.50
CA GLU A 58 8.30 -7.76 -23.64
C GLU A 58 7.16 -8.68 -23.16
N ARG A 59 6.06 -8.73 -23.92
CA ARG A 59 4.91 -9.56 -23.55
C ARG A 59 5.27 -11.04 -23.67
N GLU A 60 5.12 -11.74 -22.57
CA GLU A 60 5.23 -13.20 -22.48
C GLU A 60 3.85 -13.86 -22.36
N LYS A 61 3.80 -15.17 -22.63
CA LYS A 61 2.58 -15.94 -22.43
C LYS A 61 2.35 -16.16 -20.93
N VAL A 62 1.18 -15.72 -20.45
CA VAL A 62 0.70 -15.94 -19.08
C VAL A 62 -0.06 -17.28 -19.02
N ASP A 63 0.30 -18.11 -18.04
CA ASP A 63 -0.45 -19.30 -17.62
C ASP A 63 -1.38 -18.92 -16.46
N VAL A 64 -2.66 -18.76 -16.78
CA VAL A 64 -3.68 -18.30 -15.81
C VAL A 64 -3.89 -19.31 -14.67
N GLU A 65 -3.76 -20.62 -14.95
CA GLU A 65 -3.92 -21.64 -13.92
C GLU A 65 -2.72 -21.64 -12.96
N LEU A 66 -1.51 -21.45 -13.47
CA LEU A 66 -0.32 -21.27 -12.64
C LEU A 66 -0.40 -19.97 -11.83
N ALA A 67 -0.83 -18.86 -12.44
CA ALA A 67 -1.01 -17.59 -11.76
C ALA A 67 -1.98 -17.70 -10.57
N LEU A 68 -3.08 -18.44 -10.74
CA LEU A 68 -4.02 -18.71 -9.65
C LEU A 68 -3.35 -19.46 -8.49
N ARG A 69 -2.58 -20.51 -8.76
CA ARG A 69 -1.84 -21.26 -7.72
C ARG A 69 -0.80 -20.40 -7.01
N GLN A 70 -0.09 -19.56 -7.76
CA GLN A 70 0.88 -18.60 -7.21
C GLN A 70 0.20 -17.57 -6.29
N TRP A 71 -0.96 -17.05 -6.70
CA TRP A 71 -1.76 -16.14 -5.88
C TRP A 71 -2.29 -16.80 -4.60
N GLU A 72 -2.79 -18.03 -4.69
CA GLU A 72 -3.23 -18.80 -3.52
C GLU A 72 -2.08 -19.00 -2.52
N ALA A 73 -0.87 -19.30 -3.01
CA ALA A 73 0.33 -19.41 -2.18
C ALA A 73 0.73 -18.07 -1.54
N TYR A 74 0.62 -16.95 -2.27
CA TYR A 74 0.83 -15.60 -1.73
C TYR A 74 -0.17 -15.27 -0.61
N ALA A 75 -1.47 -15.55 -0.83
CA ALA A 75 -2.51 -15.34 0.17
C ALA A 75 -2.32 -16.24 1.41
N GLU A 76 -1.88 -17.48 1.22
CA GLU A 76 -1.48 -18.38 2.32
C GLU A 76 -0.30 -17.84 3.10
N ALA A 77 0.73 -17.32 2.43
CA ALA A 77 1.88 -16.71 3.09
C ALA A 77 1.47 -15.53 3.98
N LEU A 78 0.52 -14.69 3.55
CA LEU A 78 -0.06 -13.65 4.40
C LEU A 78 -0.74 -14.25 5.64
N ARG A 79 -1.64 -15.22 5.45
CA ARG A 79 -2.42 -15.87 6.53
C ARG A 79 -1.54 -16.57 7.55
N THR A 80 -0.57 -17.36 7.08
CA THR A 80 0.43 -18.05 7.93
C THR A 80 1.20 -17.07 8.82
N HIS A 81 1.38 -15.82 8.37
CA HIS A 81 2.09 -14.79 9.12
C HIS A 81 1.17 -13.82 9.88
N GLY A 82 -0.06 -14.25 10.16
CA GLY A 82 -0.98 -13.56 11.06
C GLY A 82 -1.70 -12.38 10.43
N TRP A 83 -1.79 -12.32 9.10
CA TRP A 83 -2.67 -11.39 8.39
C TRP A 83 -4.02 -12.05 8.11
N GLU A 84 -5.09 -11.35 8.44
CA GLU A 84 -6.43 -11.71 7.97
C GLU A 84 -6.60 -11.20 6.53
N THR A 85 -6.84 -12.10 5.59
CA THR A 85 -7.11 -11.72 4.20
C THR A 85 -8.59 -11.38 4.02
N VAL A 86 -8.86 -10.21 3.45
CA VAL A 86 -10.20 -9.76 3.06
C VAL A 86 -10.25 -9.80 1.54
N GLU A 87 -10.97 -10.78 1.01
CA GLU A 87 -11.14 -10.87 -0.44
C GLU A 87 -12.14 -9.81 -0.91
N VAL A 88 -11.69 -8.98 -1.85
CA VAL A 88 -12.52 -8.01 -2.55
C VAL A 88 -13.29 -8.75 -3.65
N ASP A 89 -14.52 -8.32 -3.92
CA ASP A 89 -15.34 -8.91 -4.98
C ASP A 89 -14.56 -9.00 -6.31
N PRO A 90 -14.69 -10.13 -7.04
CA PRO A 90 -14.05 -10.31 -8.34
C PRO A 90 -14.43 -9.22 -9.33
N ALA A 91 -13.50 -8.89 -10.23
CA ALA A 91 -13.74 -7.99 -11.35
C ALA A 91 -13.26 -8.70 -12.63
N ASP A 92 -14.01 -9.72 -13.05
CA ASP A 92 -13.60 -10.65 -14.11
C ASP A 92 -13.40 -9.95 -15.46
N ASP A 93 -14.11 -8.84 -15.71
CA ASP A 93 -13.95 -8.02 -16.93
C ASP A 93 -12.69 -7.13 -16.92
N CYS A 94 -12.00 -7.02 -15.78
CA CYS A 94 -10.78 -6.25 -15.59
C CYS A 94 -9.57 -7.20 -15.47
N PRO A 95 -8.77 -7.40 -16.55
CA PRO A 95 -7.63 -8.31 -16.56
C PRO A 95 -6.63 -8.10 -15.43
N ASP A 96 -6.36 -6.84 -15.10
CA ASP A 96 -5.35 -6.41 -14.13
C ASP A 96 -5.88 -6.31 -12.68
N SER A 97 -7.14 -6.69 -12.44
CA SER A 97 -7.82 -6.44 -11.17
C SER A 97 -7.19 -7.11 -9.95
N VAL A 98 -6.37 -8.15 -10.15
CA VAL A 98 -5.56 -8.81 -9.11
C VAL A 98 -4.58 -7.83 -8.44
N PHE A 99 -4.12 -6.81 -9.18
CA PHE A 99 -3.21 -5.78 -8.71
C PHE A 99 -3.97 -4.72 -7.91
N VAL A 100 -4.64 -5.18 -6.84
CA VAL A 100 -5.52 -4.40 -5.97
C VAL A 100 -4.82 -3.20 -5.34
N GLU A 101 -3.49 -3.25 -5.21
CA GLU A 101 -2.69 -2.14 -4.70
C GLU A 101 -2.97 -0.82 -5.43
N ASP A 102 -3.18 -0.86 -6.74
CA ASP A 102 -3.30 0.36 -7.53
C ASP A 102 -4.62 1.10 -7.32
N THR A 103 -5.61 0.41 -6.75
CA THR A 103 -7.00 0.90 -6.64
C THR A 103 -7.25 1.78 -5.41
N VAL A 104 -6.39 1.71 -4.38
CA VAL A 104 -6.60 2.45 -3.13
C VAL A 104 -5.29 2.70 -2.38
N VAL A 105 -5.20 3.88 -1.76
CA VAL A 105 -4.13 4.22 -0.83
C VAL A 105 -4.70 4.40 0.56
N MET A 106 -4.15 3.66 1.52
CA MET A 106 -4.58 3.68 2.91
C MET A 106 -3.62 4.51 3.76
N TYR A 107 -4.13 5.42 4.59
CA TYR A 107 -3.36 6.08 5.63
C TYR A 107 -4.23 6.26 6.88
N LYS A 108 -3.84 5.60 7.99
CA LYS A 108 -4.70 5.43 9.17
C LYS A 108 -6.04 4.80 8.73
N ASN A 109 -7.17 5.28 9.26
CA ASN A 109 -8.51 4.82 8.88
C ASN A 109 -9.07 5.50 7.61
N VAL A 110 -8.24 6.17 6.80
CA VAL A 110 -8.70 6.85 5.58
C VAL A 110 -8.25 6.06 4.35
N ALA A 111 -9.24 5.69 3.53
CA ALA A 111 -9.05 5.09 2.22
C ALA A 111 -9.19 6.18 1.14
N LEU A 112 -8.15 6.37 0.33
CA LEU A 112 -8.19 7.21 -0.86
C LEU A 112 -8.30 6.30 -2.08
N ILE A 113 -9.52 6.16 -2.59
CA ILE A 113 -9.82 5.42 -3.82
C ILE A 113 -9.13 6.12 -4.98
N ALA A 114 -8.30 5.36 -5.67
CA ALA A 114 -7.45 5.85 -6.73
C ALA A 114 -8.26 6.10 -8.01
N ARG A 115 -7.66 6.81 -8.97
CA ARG A 115 -8.20 6.96 -10.33
C ARG A 115 -7.05 6.67 -11.28
N SER A 116 -7.01 5.46 -11.80
CA SER A 116 -5.84 5.00 -12.53
C SER A 116 -5.53 5.89 -13.74
N GLY A 117 -4.23 6.07 -14.00
CA GLY A 117 -3.74 6.66 -15.23
C GLY A 117 -4.06 5.81 -16.46
N ALA A 118 -4.17 4.48 -16.30
CA ALA A 118 -4.65 3.58 -17.33
C ALA A 118 -6.19 3.54 -17.32
N GLU A 119 -6.82 4.01 -18.39
CA GLU A 119 -8.28 4.14 -18.41
C GLU A 119 -9.01 2.80 -18.27
N SER A 120 -8.46 1.73 -18.83
CA SER A 120 -8.99 0.37 -18.74
C SER A 120 -9.01 -0.20 -17.32
N ARG A 121 -8.30 0.42 -16.37
CA ARG A 121 -8.22 -0.02 -14.96
C ARG A 121 -9.11 0.79 -14.02
N ARG A 122 -9.81 1.83 -14.50
CA ARG A 122 -10.60 2.72 -13.65
C ARG A 122 -11.81 2.04 -13.01
N ASP A 123 -12.34 0.99 -13.62
CA ASP A 123 -13.51 0.24 -13.11
C ASP A 123 -13.14 -0.76 -12.00
N GLU A 124 -11.84 -0.97 -11.72
CA GLU A 124 -11.36 -1.92 -10.71
C GLU A 124 -11.67 -1.50 -9.27
N THR A 125 -12.03 -0.23 -9.04
CA THR A 125 -12.12 0.37 -7.70
C THR A 125 -13.42 0.06 -6.96
N LEU A 126 -14.51 -0.27 -7.66
CA LEU A 126 -15.85 -0.39 -7.07
C LEU A 126 -15.88 -1.39 -5.90
N GLY A 127 -15.45 -2.64 -6.12
CA GLY A 127 -15.42 -3.64 -5.05
C GLY A 127 -14.48 -3.25 -3.89
N VAL A 128 -13.40 -2.52 -4.17
CA VAL A 128 -12.43 -2.10 -3.15
C VAL A 128 -13.04 -1.02 -2.27
N GLU A 129 -13.72 -0.05 -2.87
CA GLU A 129 -14.48 0.99 -2.16
C GLU A 129 -15.48 0.38 -1.18
N GLU A 130 -16.29 -0.57 -1.65
CA GLU A 130 -17.24 -1.25 -0.78
C GLU A 130 -16.55 -2.04 0.35
N ALA A 131 -15.45 -2.75 0.04
CA ALA A 131 -14.70 -3.51 1.03
C ALA A 131 -14.13 -2.61 2.14
N VAL A 132 -13.49 -1.50 1.80
CA VAL A 132 -12.94 -0.57 2.82
C VAL A 132 -14.04 0.14 3.60
N ALA A 133 -15.17 0.47 2.96
CA ALA A 133 -16.32 1.05 3.65
C ALA A 133 -16.92 0.08 4.67
N ARG A 134 -17.06 -1.21 4.31
CA ARG A 134 -17.51 -2.28 5.23
C ARG A 134 -16.57 -2.48 6.41
N LEU A 135 -15.27 -2.18 6.24
CA LEU A 135 -14.27 -2.21 7.29
C LEU A 135 -14.25 -0.94 8.16
N GLY A 136 -15.18 0.00 7.94
CA GLY A 136 -15.31 1.23 8.75
C GLY A 136 -14.33 2.35 8.36
N CYS A 137 -13.69 2.27 7.19
CA CYS A 137 -12.79 3.31 6.74
C CYS A 137 -13.57 4.55 6.25
N SER A 138 -13.00 5.74 6.48
CA SER A 138 -13.46 6.95 5.81
C SER A 138 -12.98 6.92 4.36
N VAL A 139 -13.91 6.93 3.41
CA VAL A 139 -13.62 6.86 1.98
C VAL A 139 -13.52 8.26 1.37
N ASN A 140 -12.46 8.51 0.61
CA ASN A 140 -12.25 9.67 -0.24
C ASN A 140 -11.81 9.19 -1.64
N TRP A 141 -11.83 10.08 -2.63
CA TRP A 141 -11.52 9.72 -4.02
C TRP A 141 -10.51 10.68 -4.64
N ILE A 142 -9.74 10.16 -5.59
CA ILE A 142 -9.04 10.98 -6.57
C ILE A 142 -10.03 11.39 -7.66
N TRP A 143 -10.23 12.70 -7.81
CA TRP A 143 -11.11 13.29 -8.81
C TRP A 143 -10.34 13.74 -10.04
N GLU A 144 -11.00 13.69 -11.20
CA GLU A 144 -10.48 14.28 -12.43
C GLU A 144 -10.15 15.78 -12.24
N PRO A 145 -9.04 16.30 -12.83
CA PRO A 145 -8.08 15.66 -13.74
C PRO A 145 -6.94 14.88 -13.06
N GLY A 146 -7.05 14.59 -11.77
CA GLY A 146 -6.09 13.76 -11.05
C GLY A 146 -6.03 12.32 -11.55
N THR A 147 -4.82 11.77 -11.61
CA THR A 147 -4.60 10.33 -11.75
C THR A 147 -3.63 9.86 -10.68
N LEU A 148 -3.87 8.67 -10.16
CA LEU A 148 -3.08 8.02 -9.12
C LEU A 148 -3.20 6.51 -9.31
N ASP A 149 -2.08 5.81 -9.26
CA ASP A 149 -2.01 4.36 -9.01
C ASP A 149 -1.35 4.18 -7.63
N GLY A 150 -1.92 3.32 -6.78
CA GLY A 150 -1.34 3.02 -5.45
C GLY A 150 0.06 2.41 -5.50
N GLY A 151 0.48 1.80 -6.61
CA GLY A 151 1.86 1.39 -6.90
C GLY A 151 2.87 2.54 -6.85
N ASP A 152 2.44 3.78 -7.10
CA ASP A 152 3.30 4.97 -6.98
C ASP A 152 3.45 5.46 -5.53
N VAL A 153 2.76 4.85 -4.56
CA VAL A 153 2.73 5.35 -3.18
C VAL A 153 3.50 4.42 -2.22
N LEU A 154 4.63 4.93 -1.73
CA LEU A 154 5.46 4.30 -0.70
C LEU A 154 5.31 5.04 0.63
N LYS A 155 4.92 4.31 1.68
CA LYS A 155 4.76 4.84 3.05
C LYS A 155 5.94 4.41 3.92
N VAL A 156 6.61 5.37 4.56
CA VAL A 156 7.73 5.18 5.48
C VAL A 156 7.50 6.00 6.74
N GLY A 157 7.03 5.35 7.81
CA GLY A 157 6.49 6.06 8.98
C GLY A 157 5.37 7.03 8.56
N ASP A 158 5.46 8.29 8.98
CA ASP A 158 4.54 9.35 8.58
C ASP A 158 4.89 10.01 7.24
N THR A 159 5.93 9.56 6.54
CA THR A 159 6.26 10.09 5.22
C THR A 159 5.61 9.26 4.12
N ILE A 160 4.95 9.93 3.19
CA ILE A 160 4.35 9.32 2.00
C ILE A 160 5.12 9.82 0.78
N HIS A 161 5.94 8.96 0.18
CA HIS A 161 6.57 9.21 -1.10
C HIS A 161 5.58 8.86 -2.22
N VAL A 162 5.37 9.80 -3.15
CA VAL A 162 4.42 9.63 -4.26
C VAL A 162 5.18 9.80 -5.58
N GLY A 163 5.24 8.72 -6.34
CA GLY A 163 5.73 8.71 -7.71
C GLY A 163 4.92 9.67 -8.57
N ARG A 164 5.60 10.54 -9.32
CA ARG A 164 4.99 11.38 -10.34
C ARG A 164 5.60 10.97 -11.68
N GLY A 165 4.79 10.35 -12.53
CA GLY A 165 5.25 9.65 -13.72
C GLY A 165 4.09 9.25 -14.64
N GLY A 166 4.21 8.08 -15.27
CA GLY A 166 3.28 7.62 -16.31
C GLY A 166 1.84 7.43 -15.84
N ARG A 167 1.62 6.92 -14.62
CA ARG A 167 0.29 6.63 -14.09
C ARG A 167 -0.23 7.69 -13.12
N THR A 168 0.64 8.23 -12.27
CA THR A 168 0.29 9.27 -11.29
C THR A 168 0.75 10.66 -11.73
N ASN A 169 -0.20 11.59 -11.84
CA ASN A 169 0.07 12.96 -12.30
C ASN A 169 0.16 13.98 -11.14
N ALA A 170 0.56 15.21 -11.46
CA ALA A 170 0.78 16.24 -10.44
C ALA A 170 -0.51 16.64 -9.68
N VAL A 171 -1.67 16.58 -10.33
CA VAL A 171 -2.97 16.86 -9.69
C VAL A 171 -3.34 15.74 -8.73
N GLY A 172 -3.07 14.48 -9.09
CA GLY A 172 -3.19 13.33 -8.18
C GLY A 172 -2.32 13.49 -6.94
N VAL A 173 -1.05 13.88 -7.10
CA VAL A 173 -0.16 14.18 -5.96
C VAL A 173 -0.73 15.29 -5.06
N GLN A 174 -1.29 16.35 -5.63
CA GLN A 174 -1.93 17.42 -4.84
C GLN A 174 -3.14 16.93 -4.05
N GLN A 175 -3.95 16.04 -4.62
CA GLN A 175 -5.09 15.45 -3.91
C GLN A 175 -4.64 14.48 -2.80
N VAL A 176 -3.56 13.73 -3.00
CA VAL A 176 -2.93 12.92 -1.93
C VAL A 176 -2.51 13.80 -0.75
N ARG A 177 -1.93 14.99 -1.02
CA ARG A 177 -1.60 15.98 0.02
C ARG A 177 -2.83 16.43 0.77
N ALA A 178 -3.86 16.87 0.04
CA ALA A 178 -5.11 17.35 0.64
C ALA A 178 -5.80 16.27 1.50
N ALA A 179 -5.71 15.00 1.11
CA ALA A 179 -6.29 13.88 1.85
C ALA A 179 -5.51 13.53 3.13
N PHE A 180 -4.16 13.51 3.08
CA PHE A 180 -3.36 12.90 4.14
C PHE A 180 -2.53 13.87 4.99
N GLU A 181 -2.17 15.07 4.50
CA GLU A 181 -1.43 16.05 5.31
C GLU A 181 -2.24 16.53 6.54
N PRO A 182 -3.57 16.74 6.46
CA PRO A 182 -4.38 17.05 7.65
C PRO A 182 -4.38 15.93 8.71
N LEU A 183 -4.04 14.70 8.30
CA LEU A 183 -3.92 13.54 9.17
C LEU A 183 -2.50 13.40 9.75
N GLY A 184 -1.57 14.30 9.42
CA GLY A 184 -0.18 14.29 9.90
C GLY A 184 0.84 13.66 8.94
N ALA A 185 0.43 13.27 7.73
CA ALA A 185 1.39 12.76 6.75
C ALA A 185 2.30 13.88 6.21
N ARG A 186 3.56 13.54 5.94
CA ARG A 186 4.47 14.36 5.13
C ARG A 186 4.56 13.76 3.73
N VAL A 187 3.94 14.41 2.74
CA VAL A 187 3.96 13.92 1.36
C VAL A 187 5.18 14.45 0.61
N VAL A 188 5.89 13.58 -0.12
CA VAL A 188 7.07 13.94 -0.93
C VAL A 188 6.88 13.41 -2.34
N ALA A 189 6.89 14.29 -3.33
CA ALA A 189 6.81 13.87 -4.73
C ALA A 189 8.17 13.35 -5.20
N VAL A 190 8.17 12.21 -5.90
CA VAL A 190 9.37 11.55 -6.44
C VAL A 190 9.21 11.42 -7.96
N PRO A 191 10.12 11.96 -8.79
CA PRO A 191 10.07 11.71 -10.23
C PRO A 191 10.22 10.23 -10.54
N VAL A 192 9.37 9.71 -11.43
CA VAL A 192 9.43 8.33 -11.93
C VAL A 192 9.39 8.38 -13.46
N SER A 193 10.48 7.96 -14.10
CA SER A 193 10.62 7.97 -15.57
C SER A 193 11.14 6.66 -16.17
N LYS A 194 11.70 5.78 -15.35
CA LYS A 194 12.38 4.55 -15.80
C LYS A 194 11.58 3.26 -15.62
N VAL A 195 10.53 3.30 -14.81
CA VAL A 195 9.72 2.14 -14.43
C VAL A 195 8.25 2.52 -14.38
N LEU A 196 7.38 1.51 -14.33
CA LEU A 196 5.93 1.68 -14.31
C LEU A 196 5.44 2.52 -13.12
N HIS A 197 5.87 2.15 -11.91
CA HIS A 197 5.52 2.85 -10.68
C HIS A 197 6.73 3.05 -9.78
N LEU A 198 6.63 3.97 -8.81
CA LEU A 198 7.66 4.15 -7.79
C LEU A 198 8.04 2.83 -7.11
N LYS A 199 7.07 1.99 -6.74
CA LYS A 199 7.36 0.73 -6.05
C LYS A 199 7.94 -0.38 -6.93
N SER A 200 7.92 -0.21 -8.25
CA SER A 200 8.71 -1.07 -9.15
C SER A 200 10.22 -0.87 -8.93
N ALA A 201 10.66 0.26 -8.38
CA ALA A 201 12.07 0.54 -8.14
C ALA A 201 12.46 0.61 -6.65
N VAL A 202 11.51 0.90 -5.74
CA VAL A 202 11.79 0.95 -4.30
C VAL A 202 10.69 0.39 -3.41
N THR A 203 11.09 -0.22 -2.30
CA THR A 203 10.22 -0.39 -1.12
C THR A 203 11.00 -0.04 0.15
N ALA A 204 10.45 -0.29 1.34
CA ALA A 204 11.10 0.08 2.59
C ALA A 204 11.10 -1.07 3.60
N LEU A 205 12.20 -1.19 4.32
CA LEU A 205 12.41 -2.10 5.44
C LEU A 205 11.71 -1.59 6.72
N PRO A 206 11.51 -2.45 7.74
CA PRO A 206 10.81 -2.07 8.98
C PRO A 206 11.39 -0.85 9.70
N ASP A 207 12.70 -0.61 9.57
CA ASP A 207 13.40 0.51 10.20
C ASP A 207 13.40 1.81 9.36
N GLY A 208 12.65 1.80 8.25
CA GLY A 208 12.51 2.91 7.32
C GLY A 208 13.65 3.06 6.30
N THR A 209 14.61 2.13 6.26
CA THR A 209 15.58 2.07 5.16
C THR A 209 14.88 1.75 3.86
N VAL A 210 15.00 2.62 2.86
CA VAL A 210 14.49 2.36 1.51
C VAL A 210 15.44 1.40 0.80
N ILE A 211 14.92 0.34 0.20
CA ILE A 211 15.68 -0.56 -0.66
C ILE A 211 15.32 -0.31 -2.12
N GLY A 212 16.27 -0.50 -3.04
CA GLY A 212 15.96 -0.39 -4.46
C GLY A 212 17.11 -0.77 -5.39
N HIS A 213 16.76 -1.05 -6.64
CA HIS A 213 17.70 -1.37 -7.69
C HIS A 213 18.11 -0.09 -8.42
N ILE A 214 19.35 0.37 -8.19
CA ILE A 214 19.86 1.68 -8.64
C ILE A 214 19.60 1.99 -10.13
N PRO A 215 19.80 1.04 -11.09
CA PRO A 215 19.53 1.30 -12.50
C PRO A 215 18.13 1.87 -12.78
N HIS A 216 17.13 1.45 -12.00
CA HIS A 216 15.72 1.79 -12.17
C HIS A 216 15.29 3.05 -11.39
N LEU A 217 16.23 3.73 -10.73
CA LEU A 217 15.96 4.93 -9.94
C LEU A 217 16.37 6.21 -10.66
N ASP A 218 15.49 7.20 -10.61
CA ASP A 218 15.78 8.56 -11.10
C ASP A 218 16.60 9.37 -10.10
N ARG A 219 16.21 9.36 -8.81
CA ARG A 219 16.83 10.17 -7.75
C ARG A 219 16.87 9.45 -6.39
N PRO A 220 17.81 8.51 -6.19
CA PRO A 220 17.98 7.84 -4.89
C PRO A 220 18.23 8.80 -3.72
N SER A 221 18.83 9.97 -3.98
CA SER A 221 19.13 10.99 -2.97
C SER A 221 17.90 11.62 -2.30
N LEU A 222 16.69 11.34 -2.78
CA LEU A 222 15.44 11.74 -2.12
C LEU A 222 15.10 10.88 -0.89
N PHE A 223 15.79 9.75 -0.71
CA PHE A 223 15.61 8.84 0.43
C PHE A 223 16.75 9.03 1.44
N PRO A 224 16.45 9.43 2.70
CA PRO A 224 17.49 9.67 3.71
C PRO A 224 18.33 8.44 4.06
N ARG A 225 17.70 7.26 4.05
CA ARG A 225 18.35 5.97 4.25
C ARG A 225 18.02 5.11 3.04
N PHE A 226 19.06 4.67 2.34
CA PHE A 226 18.92 3.88 1.12
C PHE A 226 19.92 2.72 1.11
N LEU A 227 19.46 1.52 0.75
CA LEU A 227 20.26 0.33 0.52
C LEU A 227 20.02 -0.17 -0.91
N SER A 228 21.08 -0.25 -1.70
CA SER A 228 20.99 -0.84 -3.04
C SER A 228 20.86 -2.35 -2.95
N VAL A 229 19.95 -2.93 -3.75
CA VAL A 229 19.82 -4.38 -3.89
C VAL A 229 20.32 -4.85 -5.26
N PRO A 230 20.87 -6.08 -5.36
CA PRO A 230 21.49 -6.57 -6.59
C PRO A 230 20.49 -6.92 -7.68
N GLU A 231 19.24 -7.20 -7.33
CA GLU A 231 18.20 -7.66 -8.26
C GLU A 231 17.00 -6.72 -8.23
N GLU A 232 16.39 -6.49 -9.40
CA GLU A 232 15.21 -5.64 -9.54
C GLU A 232 14.05 -6.14 -8.67
N SER A 233 13.64 -7.40 -8.83
CA SER A 233 12.57 -8.02 -8.05
C SER A 233 12.87 -8.09 -6.54
N GLY A 234 14.15 -7.98 -6.17
CA GLY A 234 14.60 -7.83 -4.79
C GLY A 234 14.26 -6.48 -4.16
N SER A 235 13.86 -5.49 -4.97
CA SER A 235 13.48 -4.16 -4.49
C SER A 235 12.08 -4.13 -3.88
N HIS A 236 11.33 -5.23 -3.96
CA HIS A 236 9.92 -5.28 -3.59
C HIS A 236 9.71 -6.19 -2.38
N VAL A 237 9.48 -5.59 -1.22
CA VAL A 237 9.18 -6.35 0.00
C VAL A 237 7.84 -5.94 0.61
N VAL A 238 7.11 -6.93 1.13
CA VAL A 238 5.94 -6.73 1.98
C VAL A 238 6.31 -7.07 3.42
N LEU A 239 6.18 -6.09 4.32
CA LEU A 239 6.44 -6.29 5.74
C LEU A 239 5.33 -7.15 6.36
N LEU A 240 5.67 -8.35 6.82
CA LEU A 240 4.75 -9.27 7.50
C LEU A 240 4.71 -9.05 9.03
N GLY A 241 5.73 -8.39 9.56
CA GLY A 241 5.86 -8.04 10.98
C GLY A 241 7.11 -8.65 11.62
N GLY A 242 7.72 -7.93 12.56
CA GLY A 242 9.05 -8.27 13.06
C GLY A 242 10.09 -8.21 11.92
N PRO A 243 11.03 -9.17 11.85
CA PRO A 243 12.07 -9.20 10.81
C PRO A 243 11.58 -9.75 9.46
N ARG A 244 10.33 -10.23 9.36
CA ARG A 244 9.84 -11.01 8.22
C ARG A 244 9.47 -10.16 7.00
N LEU A 245 10.05 -10.48 5.86
CA LEU A 245 9.91 -9.76 4.59
C LEU A 245 9.41 -10.70 3.50
N LEU A 246 8.16 -10.56 3.06
CA LEU A 246 7.67 -11.32 1.91
C LEU A 246 8.22 -10.72 0.63
N MET A 247 8.81 -11.56 -0.23
CA MET A 247 9.45 -11.15 -1.49
C MET A 247 9.40 -12.25 -2.56
N ALA A 248 9.68 -11.89 -3.81
CA ALA A 248 9.63 -12.81 -4.94
C ALA A 248 10.78 -13.84 -4.92
N ALA A 249 10.49 -15.07 -5.37
CA ALA A 249 11.46 -16.15 -5.54
C ALA A 249 12.50 -15.87 -6.62
N SER A 250 12.22 -14.94 -7.52
CA SER A 250 13.12 -14.48 -8.58
C SER A 250 14.31 -13.65 -8.06
N ALA A 251 14.36 -13.30 -6.76
CA ALA A 251 15.40 -12.46 -6.15
C ALA A 251 16.24 -13.17 -5.06
N PRO A 252 16.89 -14.31 -5.34
CA PRO A 252 17.61 -15.08 -4.33
C PRO A 252 18.82 -14.34 -3.72
N LYS A 253 19.55 -13.53 -4.50
CA LYS A 253 20.73 -12.81 -3.97
C LYS A 253 20.30 -11.69 -3.02
N THR A 254 19.15 -11.07 -3.30
CA THR A 254 18.59 -10.06 -2.41
C THR A 254 18.03 -10.69 -1.14
N ALA A 255 17.41 -11.88 -1.24
CA ALA A 255 16.98 -12.62 -0.06
C ALA A 255 18.18 -12.96 0.85
N GLU A 256 19.28 -13.46 0.29
CA GLU A 256 20.52 -13.73 1.03
C GLU A 256 21.07 -12.46 1.71
N LEU A 257 21.19 -11.35 0.97
CA LEU A 257 21.61 -10.06 1.51
C LEU A 257 20.72 -9.61 2.70
N LEU A 258 19.40 -9.71 2.57
CA LEU A 258 18.48 -9.30 3.62
C LEU A 258 18.57 -10.23 4.85
N ALA A 259 18.78 -11.53 4.64
CA ALA A 259 19.00 -12.49 5.71
C ALA A 259 20.29 -12.18 6.49
N ASP A 260 21.39 -11.89 5.79
CA ASP A 260 22.67 -11.50 6.39
C ASP A 260 22.58 -10.19 7.20
N LEU A 261 21.63 -9.31 6.84
CA LEU A 261 21.32 -8.08 7.58
C LEU A 261 20.36 -8.31 8.76
N GLY A 262 19.96 -9.55 9.04
CA GLY A 262 19.12 -9.93 10.18
C GLY A 262 17.62 -9.90 9.91
N HIS A 263 17.20 -9.87 8.64
CA HIS A 263 15.80 -10.07 8.26
C HIS A 263 15.48 -11.56 8.02
N GLU A 264 14.20 -11.88 7.90
CA GLU A 264 13.72 -13.23 7.60
C GLU A 264 12.92 -13.18 6.28
N PRO A 265 13.56 -13.40 5.12
CA PRO A 265 12.86 -13.47 3.84
C PRO A 265 11.83 -14.60 3.80
N VAL A 266 10.59 -14.26 3.44
CA VAL A 266 9.50 -15.20 3.15
C VAL A 266 9.28 -15.19 1.65
N VAL A 267 9.82 -16.20 0.99
CA VAL A 267 9.90 -16.24 -0.47
C VAL A 267 8.65 -16.87 -1.07
N VAL A 268 8.06 -16.22 -2.07
CA VAL A 268 6.90 -16.73 -2.83
C VAL A 268 7.17 -16.64 -4.33
N ASP A 269 6.70 -17.63 -5.08
CA ASP A 269 6.73 -17.58 -6.54
C ASP A 269 5.53 -16.77 -7.05
N ILE A 270 5.81 -15.74 -7.83
CA ILE A 270 4.83 -14.86 -8.48
C ILE A 270 5.17 -14.63 -9.95
N GLY A 271 5.92 -15.55 -10.59
CA GLY A 271 6.47 -15.35 -11.92
C GLY A 271 5.42 -15.04 -13.01
N GLU A 272 4.19 -15.53 -12.89
CA GLU A 272 3.13 -15.18 -13.85
C GLU A 272 2.65 -13.73 -13.71
N PHE A 273 2.78 -13.14 -12.53
CA PHE A 273 2.49 -11.73 -12.28
C PHE A 273 3.66 -10.83 -12.71
N GLU A 274 4.90 -11.29 -12.57
CA GLU A 274 6.09 -10.56 -13.03
C GLU A 274 6.07 -10.34 -14.55
N LYS A 275 5.52 -11.29 -15.34
CA LYS A 275 5.26 -11.14 -16.78
C LYS A 275 4.31 -9.99 -17.14
N LEU A 276 3.58 -9.49 -16.15
CA LEU A 276 2.62 -8.38 -16.25
C LEU A 276 3.10 -7.14 -15.47
N GLU A 277 4.41 -7.03 -15.23
CA GLU A 277 5.04 -5.94 -14.44
C GLU A 277 4.57 -5.88 -12.98
N GLY A 278 3.91 -6.93 -12.50
CA GLY A 278 3.46 -7.07 -11.12
C GLY A 278 4.59 -7.51 -10.20
N CYS A 279 4.51 -7.08 -8.94
CA CYS A 279 5.39 -7.55 -7.87
C CYS A 279 4.58 -7.91 -6.62
N VAL A 280 5.25 -8.41 -5.57
CA VAL A 280 4.59 -8.86 -4.33
C VAL A 280 3.78 -7.78 -3.62
N THR A 281 4.09 -6.49 -3.85
CA THR A 281 3.33 -5.39 -3.25
C THR A 281 1.99 -5.17 -3.96
N CYS A 282 1.92 -5.45 -5.26
CA CYS A 282 0.75 -5.22 -6.10
C CYS A 282 -0.45 -6.11 -5.71
N LEU A 283 -0.17 -7.31 -5.20
CA LEU A 283 -1.16 -8.37 -4.95
C LEU A 283 -1.97 -8.19 -3.66
N SER A 284 -1.71 -7.13 -2.87
CA SER A 284 -2.54 -6.82 -1.71
C SER A 284 -2.57 -5.33 -1.38
N VAL A 285 -3.51 -4.94 -0.50
CA VAL A 285 -3.48 -3.66 0.22
C VAL A 285 -3.44 -3.94 1.71
N ARG A 286 -2.35 -3.54 2.37
CA ARG A 286 -2.15 -3.79 3.80
C ARG A 286 -2.76 -2.67 4.64
N LEU A 287 -3.78 -3.05 5.40
CA LEU A 287 -4.48 -2.23 6.39
C LEU A 287 -3.82 -2.50 7.74
N ARG A 288 -2.95 -1.57 8.14
CA ARG A 288 -2.28 -1.58 9.44
C ARG A 288 -2.97 -0.54 10.31
N ASP A 289 -3.20 -0.88 11.56
CA ASP A 289 -3.72 0.06 12.56
C ASP A 289 -5.12 0.62 12.23
N LEU A 290 -6.04 -0.23 11.75
CA LEU A 290 -7.46 0.15 11.75
C LEU A 290 -7.93 0.25 13.20
N TYR A 291 -8.30 1.46 13.61
CA TYR A 291 -8.99 1.70 14.87
C TYR A 291 -10.48 1.44 14.65
N VAL A 292 -10.95 0.24 14.98
CA VAL A 292 -12.37 -0.13 14.84
C VAL A 292 -13.13 0.16 16.13
#